data_AF-A0A8I1HU62-F1
#
_entry.id   AF-A0A8I1HU62-F1
#
_cell.length_a   1.000
_cell.length_b   1.000
_cell.length_c   1.000
_cell.angle_alpha   90.00
_cell.angle_beta   90.00
_cell.angle_gamma   90.00
#
_symmetry.space_group_name_H-M   'P 1'
#
loop_
_entity.id
_entity.type
_entity.pdbx_description
1 polymer ?
#
loop_
_entity_poly.entity_id
_entity_poly.type
_entity_poly.pdbx_seq_one_letter_code
_entity_poly.pdbx_strand_id
1 'polypeptide(L)'
;MINPHVTSIFGCGSVVAADLIVSVGDNPGRIHSEAALAHLCGAAPIPASSGRTHRHRLNRGGDRRANSALHRIALVRMHHDQRTRDYVAKRTKEGLSKKEILRCLKRAIVREVYRVLCLGQAVLPTGQVEVDELKARRIERQLSQAQVAEKLGCAPARISDIETGKRPLPELRLAYEELLKSA
;
A
#
# COMPACT_ATOMS: atom_id res chain seq x y z
N MET A 1 4.74 22.35 -1.17
CA MET A 1 4.16 22.04 0.16
C MET A 1 4.45 20.56 0.44
N ILE A 2 5.28 20.27 1.44
CA ILE A 2 5.73 18.89 1.76
C ILE A 2 4.50 18.09 2.18
N ASN A 3 4.15 17.04 1.43
CA ASN A 3 3.03 16.17 1.79
C ASN A 3 3.48 15.26 2.96
N PRO A 4 2.95 15.45 4.18
CA PRO A 4 3.43 14.74 5.37
C PRO A 4 3.05 13.25 5.37
N HIS A 5 2.19 12.82 4.45
CA HIS A 5 1.65 11.45 4.45
C HIS A 5 2.57 10.45 3.73
N VAL A 6 3.66 10.88 3.09
CA VAL A 6 4.58 9.97 2.37
C VAL A 6 5.26 8.99 3.31
N THR A 7 5.49 9.39 4.56
CA THR A 7 6.03 8.53 5.61
C THR A 7 5.03 7.52 6.15
N SER A 8 3.73 7.64 5.83
CA SER A 8 2.72 6.62 6.20
C SER A 8 2.80 5.37 5.33
N ILE A 9 3.54 5.42 4.22
CA ILE A 9 3.83 4.28 3.35
C ILE A 9 4.75 3.31 4.11
N PHE A 10 4.34 2.06 4.27
CA PHE A 10 5.16 1.06 4.98
C PHE A 10 6.54 0.91 4.30
N GLY A 11 7.61 1.03 5.09
CA GLY A 11 9.00 0.97 4.62
C GLY A 11 9.53 2.27 4.01
N CYS A 12 8.77 3.37 4.07
CA CYS A 12 9.17 4.70 3.63
C CYS A 12 9.69 5.53 4.82
N GLY A 13 11.00 5.48 5.06
CA GLY A 13 11.66 6.37 6.04
C GLY A 13 11.83 7.80 5.52
N SER A 14 12.27 8.73 6.38
CA SER A 14 12.42 10.16 6.06
C SER A 14 13.29 10.43 4.82
N VAL A 15 14.44 9.76 4.69
CA VAL A 15 15.33 9.90 3.53
C VAL A 15 14.68 9.41 2.24
N VAL A 16 13.97 8.29 2.30
CA VAL A 16 13.26 7.71 1.16
C VAL A 16 12.08 8.59 0.75
N ALA A 17 11.36 9.13 1.72
CA ALA A 17 10.29 10.09 1.48
C ALA A 17 10.84 11.36 0.82
N ALA A 18 11.96 11.90 1.31
CA ALA A 18 12.63 13.05 0.71
C ALA A 18 13.04 12.79 -0.74
N ASP A 19 13.68 11.64 -1.04
CA ASP A 19 14.04 11.25 -2.40
C ASP A 19 12.80 11.26 -3.32
N LEU A 20 11.67 10.71 -2.88
CA LEU A 20 10.43 10.67 -3.67
C LEU A 20 9.81 12.06 -3.87
N ILE A 21 9.79 12.89 -2.82
CA ILE A 21 9.24 14.24 -2.87
C ILE A 21 10.07 15.11 -3.81
N VAL A 22 11.40 15.04 -3.73
CA VAL A 22 12.31 15.79 -4.61
C VAL A 22 12.11 15.40 -6.07
N SER A 23 11.96 14.10 -6.36
CA SER A 23 11.72 13.63 -7.73
C SER A 23 10.37 14.09 -8.31
N VAL A 24 9.32 14.15 -7.49
CA VAL A 24 8.01 14.66 -7.89
C VAL A 24 8.03 16.18 -8.06
N GLY A 25 8.72 16.89 -7.16
CA GLY A 25 8.83 18.34 -7.11
C GLY A 25 7.61 19.02 -6.46
N ASP A 26 7.66 20.35 -6.39
CA ASP A 26 6.64 21.18 -5.72
C ASP A 26 5.34 21.38 -6.51
N ASN A 27 5.26 20.89 -7.75
CA ASN A 27 4.05 20.91 -8.57
C ASN A 27 3.54 19.48 -8.82
N PRO A 28 2.73 18.90 -7.92
CA PRO A 28 2.15 17.57 -8.11
C PRO A 28 1.23 17.48 -9.34
N GLY A 29 0.62 18.60 -9.76
CA GLY A 29 -0.26 18.68 -10.93
C GLY A 29 0.42 18.34 -12.26
N ARG A 30 1.76 18.42 -12.32
CA ARG A 30 2.58 17.92 -13.45
C ARG A 30 2.40 16.43 -13.70
N ILE A 31 2.02 15.66 -12.67
CA ILE A 31 1.90 14.21 -12.74
C ILE A 31 0.43 13.85 -12.92
N HIS A 32 0.01 13.78 -14.18
CA HIS A 32 -1.39 13.58 -14.57
C HIS A 32 -1.92 12.15 -14.36
N SER A 33 -1.05 11.18 -14.05
CA SER A 33 -1.47 9.81 -13.79
C SER A 33 -0.46 8.97 -13.01
N GLU A 34 -0.95 7.87 -12.44
CA GLU A 34 -0.13 6.84 -11.81
C GLU A 34 0.92 6.26 -12.79
N ALA A 35 0.55 6.12 -14.06
CA ALA A 35 1.46 5.64 -15.10
C ALA A 35 2.58 6.66 -15.36
N ALA A 36 2.25 7.96 -15.39
CA ALA A 36 3.23 9.03 -15.54
C ALA A 36 4.25 9.01 -14.38
N LEU A 37 3.80 8.80 -13.13
CA LEU A 37 4.69 8.63 -12.00
C LEU A 37 5.58 7.38 -12.15
N ALA A 38 5.02 6.25 -12.62
CA ALA A 38 5.81 5.03 -12.84
C ALA A 38 6.90 5.22 -13.90
N HIS A 39 6.60 5.98 -14.96
CA HIS A 39 7.60 6.34 -15.96
C HIS A 39 8.69 7.24 -15.37
N LEU A 40 8.29 8.28 -14.63
CA LEU A 40 9.22 9.18 -13.94
C LEU A 40 10.15 8.41 -13.00
N CYS A 41 9.62 7.51 -12.17
CA CYS A 41 10.41 6.75 -11.21
C CYS A 41 11.15 5.53 -11.80
N GLY A 42 11.10 5.32 -13.12
CA GLY A 42 11.75 4.16 -13.77
C GLY A 42 11.14 2.79 -13.41
N ALA A 43 9.93 2.77 -12.87
CA ALA A 43 9.21 1.57 -12.47
C ALA A 43 8.17 1.10 -13.52
N ALA A 44 7.99 1.86 -14.60
CA ALA A 44 7.11 1.48 -15.70
C ALA A 44 7.62 0.19 -16.39
N PRO A 45 6.76 -0.81 -16.58
CA PRO A 45 7.13 -2.03 -17.28
C PRO A 45 7.40 -1.71 -18.75
N ILE A 46 8.59 -2.02 -19.26
CA ILE A 46 8.90 -1.90 -20.69
C ILE A 46 8.86 -3.29 -21.29
N PRO A 47 7.98 -3.56 -22.28
CA PRO A 47 7.94 -4.86 -22.93
C PRO A 47 9.29 -5.18 -23.57
N ALA A 48 9.76 -6.39 -23.33
CA ALA A 48 10.96 -6.97 -23.91
C ALA A 48 10.63 -8.40 -24.30
N SER A 49 9.84 -8.53 -25.36
CA SER A 49 9.37 -9.78 -25.92
C SER A 49 9.91 -9.97 -27.32
N SER A 50 10.50 -11.13 -27.60
CA SER A 50 10.71 -11.65 -28.95
C SER A 50 9.89 -12.93 -29.09
N GLY A 51 8.84 -12.92 -29.91
CA GLY A 51 7.96 -14.08 -30.11
C GLY A 51 7.18 -14.50 -28.87
N ARG A 52 7.29 -15.78 -28.46
CA ARG A 52 6.47 -16.44 -27.42
C ARG A 52 6.77 -16.05 -25.96
N THR A 53 7.70 -15.12 -25.69
CA THR A 53 8.10 -14.76 -24.33
C THR A 53 7.60 -13.38 -23.92
N HIS A 54 6.74 -13.32 -22.90
CA HIS A 54 6.29 -12.06 -22.30
C HIS A 54 7.18 -11.65 -21.13
N ARG A 55 8.32 -11.01 -21.43
CA ARG A 55 9.22 -10.44 -20.42
C ARG A 55 9.19 -8.92 -20.44
N HIS A 56 9.56 -8.33 -19.31
CA HIS A 56 9.66 -6.88 -19.15
C HIS A 56 11.07 -6.49 -18.73
N ARG A 57 11.66 -5.53 -19.44
CA ARG A 57 12.97 -4.95 -19.10
C ARG A 57 12.82 -3.78 -18.13
N LEU A 58 13.94 -3.45 -17.49
CA LEU A 58 14.07 -2.26 -16.64
C LEU A 58 13.95 -0.98 -17.49
N ASN A 59 13.19 0.00 -17.01
CA ASN A 59 13.22 1.36 -17.57
C ASN A 59 14.47 2.10 -17.07
N ARG A 60 15.37 2.47 -18.01
CA ARG A 60 16.61 3.18 -17.71
C ARG A 60 16.49 4.71 -17.79
N GLY A 61 15.38 5.22 -18.33
CA GLY A 61 15.18 6.66 -18.58
C GLY A 61 14.50 7.42 -17.44
N GLY A 62 14.08 6.73 -16.37
CA GLY A 62 13.51 7.37 -15.18
C GLY A 62 14.56 7.86 -14.18
N ASP A 63 14.10 8.59 -13.18
CA ASP A 63 14.90 9.07 -12.04
C ASP A 63 15.45 7.89 -11.22
N ARG A 64 16.78 7.78 -11.19
CA ARG A 64 17.48 6.71 -10.48
C ARG A 64 17.35 6.82 -8.95
N ARG A 65 17.22 8.03 -8.40
CA ARG A 65 17.03 8.26 -6.96
C ARG A 65 15.65 7.77 -6.53
N ALA A 66 14.59 8.20 -7.22
CA ALA A 66 13.24 7.67 -7.00
C ALA A 66 13.18 6.15 -7.17
N ASN A 67 13.83 5.62 -8.21
CA ASN A 67 13.89 4.18 -8.44
C ASN A 67 14.62 3.44 -7.29
N SER A 68 15.67 4.02 -6.73
CA SER A 68 16.39 3.49 -5.56
C SER A 68 15.53 3.53 -4.30
N ALA A 69 14.82 4.64 -4.06
CA ALA A 69 13.86 4.80 -2.98
C ALA A 69 12.78 3.70 -3.01
N LEU A 70 12.15 3.49 -4.17
CA LEU A 70 11.19 2.40 -4.38
C LEU A 70 11.79 1.01 -4.14
N HIS A 71 13.07 0.81 -4.48
CA HIS A 71 13.74 -0.47 -4.24
C HIS A 71 13.95 -0.71 -2.75
N ARG A 72 14.37 0.30 -1.99
CA ARG A 72 14.52 0.23 -0.52
C ARG A 72 13.20 -0.11 0.15
N ILE A 73 12.11 0.57 -0.22
CA ILE A 73 10.75 0.26 0.28
C ILE A 73 10.40 -1.21 0.00
N ALA A 74 10.64 -1.67 -1.23
CA ALA A 74 10.35 -3.06 -1.60
C ALA A 74 11.14 -4.07 -0.75
N LEU A 75 12.43 -3.83 -0.50
CA LEU A 75 13.24 -4.72 0.35
C LEU A 75 12.73 -4.76 1.79
N VAL A 76 12.40 -3.60 2.38
CA VAL A 76 11.83 -3.52 3.73
C VAL A 76 10.49 -4.25 3.80
N ARG A 77 9.61 -4.07 2.81
CA ARG A 77 8.32 -4.78 2.73
C ARG A 77 8.49 -6.29 2.59
N MET A 78 9.42 -6.74 1.76
CA MET A 78 9.72 -8.18 1.65
C MET A 78 10.20 -8.76 2.97
N HIS A 79 10.90 -7.99 3.79
CA HIS A 79 11.41 -8.44 5.07
C HIS A 79 10.42 -8.30 6.22
N HIS A 80 9.51 -7.31 6.22
CA HIS A 80 8.69 -7.01 7.40
C HIS A 80 7.17 -6.99 7.15
N ASP A 81 6.71 -6.88 5.91
CA ASP A 81 5.28 -6.85 5.58
C ASP A 81 4.82 -8.25 5.14
N GLN A 82 3.95 -8.86 5.95
CA GLN A 82 3.43 -10.21 5.70
C GLN A 82 2.68 -10.30 4.36
N ARG A 83 1.92 -9.26 3.99
CA ARG A 83 1.20 -9.23 2.70
C ARG A 83 2.17 -9.28 1.53
N THR A 84 3.27 -8.54 1.62
CA THR A 84 4.31 -8.55 0.58
C THR A 84 5.02 -9.90 0.54
N ARG A 85 5.30 -10.52 1.68
CA ARG A 85 5.86 -11.89 1.74
C ARG A 85 4.96 -12.91 1.05
N ASP A 86 3.66 -12.87 1.33
CA ASP A 86 2.67 -13.76 0.70
C ASP A 86 2.60 -13.55 -0.82
N TYR A 87 2.64 -12.28 -1.26
CA TYR A 87 2.69 -11.95 -2.68
C TYR A 87 3.96 -12.47 -3.35
N VAL A 88 5.13 -12.31 -2.70
CA VAL A 88 6.40 -12.84 -3.20
C VAL A 88 6.32 -14.36 -3.33
N ALA A 89 5.88 -15.05 -2.28
CA ALA A 89 5.74 -16.51 -2.29
C ALA A 89 4.81 -16.98 -3.43
N LYS A 90 3.68 -16.30 -3.63
CA LYS A 90 2.77 -16.57 -4.76
C LYS A 90 3.46 -16.40 -6.11
N ARG A 91 4.13 -15.27 -6.36
CA ARG A 91 4.78 -15.00 -7.65
C ARG A 91 5.99 -15.91 -7.91
N THR A 92 6.69 -16.33 -6.85
CA THR A 92 7.76 -17.33 -6.97
C THR A 92 7.20 -18.69 -7.41
N LYS A 93 6.04 -19.12 -6.88
CA LYS A 93 5.35 -20.34 -7.35
C LYS A 93 4.91 -20.26 -8.81
N GLU A 94 4.57 -19.06 -9.29
CA GLU A 94 4.24 -18.80 -10.70
C GLU A 94 5.48 -18.76 -11.63
N GLY A 95 6.69 -18.99 -11.11
CA GLY A 95 7.93 -19.08 -11.89
C GLY A 95 8.62 -17.74 -12.16
N LEU A 96 8.20 -16.64 -11.53
CA LEU A 96 8.87 -15.35 -11.70
C LEU A 96 10.19 -15.30 -10.92
N SER A 97 11.21 -14.74 -11.56
CA SER A 97 12.48 -14.46 -10.90
C SER A 97 12.34 -13.36 -9.85
N LYS A 98 13.22 -13.36 -8.83
CA LYS A 98 13.26 -12.29 -7.80
C LYS A 98 13.33 -10.89 -8.41
N LYS A 99 14.04 -10.71 -9.53
CA LYS A 99 14.14 -9.43 -10.25
C LYS A 99 12.79 -9.01 -10.86
N GLU A 100 12.02 -9.94 -11.39
CA GLU A 100 10.67 -9.66 -11.92
C GLU A 100 9.69 -9.33 -10.80
N ILE A 101 9.72 -10.08 -9.71
CA ILE A 101 8.89 -9.82 -8.52
C ILE A 101 9.17 -8.42 -7.97
N LEU A 102 10.45 -8.05 -7.83
CA LEU A 102 10.83 -6.70 -7.41
C LEU A 102 10.30 -5.60 -8.35
N ARG A 103 10.27 -5.83 -9.66
CA ARG A 103 9.67 -4.86 -10.61
C ARG A 103 8.17 -4.73 -10.38
N CYS A 104 7.45 -5.84 -10.17
CA CYS A 104 6.03 -5.82 -9.84
C CYS A 104 5.76 -5.06 -8.52
N LEU A 105 6.57 -5.31 -7.49
CA LEU A 105 6.46 -4.63 -6.20
C LEU A 105 6.69 -3.13 -6.34
N LYS A 106 7.76 -2.71 -7.04
CA LYS A 106 8.03 -1.29 -7.27
C LYS A 106 6.89 -0.60 -8.02
N ARG A 107 6.30 -1.27 -9.01
CA ARG A 107 5.13 -0.75 -9.73
C ARG A 107 3.91 -0.60 -8.82
N ALA A 108 3.70 -1.54 -7.89
CA ALA A 108 2.64 -1.48 -6.89
C ALA A 108 2.86 -0.34 -5.88
N ILE A 109 4.09 -0.19 -5.37
CA ILE A 109 4.48 0.88 -4.45
C ILE A 109 4.28 2.24 -5.11
N VAL A 110 4.63 2.41 -6.38
CA VAL A 110 4.36 3.66 -7.11
C VAL A 110 2.89 4.04 -7.11
N ARG A 111 1.96 3.06 -7.16
CA ARG A 111 0.52 3.37 -7.10
C ARG A 111 0.13 3.99 -5.77
N GLU A 112 0.67 3.42 -4.70
CA GLU A 112 0.47 3.91 -3.34
C GLU A 112 1.07 5.31 -3.18
N VAL A 113 2.32 5.49 -3.63
CA VAL A 113 2.99 6.80 -3.64
C VAL A 113 2.19 7.85 -4.42
N TYR A 114 1.63 7.51 -5.59
CA TYR A 114 0.82 8.43 -6.38
C TYR A 114 -0.44 8.89 -5.63
N ARG A 115 -1.15 7.96 -4.97
CA ARG A 115 -2.34 8.29 -4.18
C ARG A 115 -2.01 9.26 -3.04
N VAL A 116 -0.86 9.04 -2.40
CA VAL A 116 -0.40 9.92 -1.32
C VAL A 116 0.02 11.26 -1.86
N LEU A 117 1.03 11.28 -2.72
CA LEU A 117 1.72 12.50 -3.15
C LEU A 117 0.88 13.38 -4.05
N CYS A 118 0.20 12.79 -5.03
CA CYS A 118 -0.48 13.53 -6.10
C CYS A 118 -1.97 13.74 -5.82
N LEU A 119 -2.62 12.80 -5.11
CA LEU A 119 -4.05 12.91 -4.77
C LEU A 119 -4.29 13.38 -3.33
N GLY A 120 -3.25 13.52 -2.52
CA GLY A 120 -3.38 13.94 -1.11
C GLY A 120 -4.13 12.92 -0.25
N GLN A 121 -4.28 11.68 -0.72
CA GLN A 121 -4.99 10.64 0.02
C GLN A 121 -4.04 10.05 1.06
N ALA A 122 -4.43 10.09 2.34
CA ALA A 122 -3.72 9.34 3.36
C ALA A 122 -3.70 7.85 2.96
N VAL A 123 -2.53 7.19 3.03
CA VAL A 123 -2.53 5.73 3.01
C VAL A 123 -3.23 5.30 4.29
N LEU A 124 -4.41 4.72 4.16
CA LEU A 124 -5.01 3.97 5.26
C LEU A 124 -3.97 2.93 5.70
N PRO A 125 -3.53 2.91 6.98
CA PRO A 125 -2.56 1.93 7.46
C PRO A 125 -3.17 0.54 7.26
N THR A 126 -2.81 -0.12 6.16
CA THR A 126 -3.50 -1.33 5.75
C THR A 126 -2.69 -2.52 6.20
N GLY A 127 -3.11 -3.14 7.31
CA GLY A 127 -3.08 -4.60 7.36
C GLY A 127 -3.13 -5.28 8.73
N GLN A 128 -2.48 -4.74 9.77
CA GLN A 128 -2.42 -5.43 11.07
C GLN A 128 -2.60 -4.49 12.25
N VAL A 129 -1.83 -3.40 12.33
CA VAL A 129 -1.84 -2.52 13.52
C VAL A 129 -3.23 -1.94 13.85
N GLU A 130 -3.96 -1.40 12.87
CA GLU A 130 -5.31 -0.86 13.16
C GLU A 130 -6.42 -1.93 13.24
N VAL A 131 -6.19 -3.09 12.63
CA VAL A 131 -7.13 -4.22 12.68
C VAL A 131 -7.08 -4.86 14.07
N ASP A 132 -5.87 -5.01 14.60
CA ASP A 132 -5.60 -5.45 15.97
C ASP A 132 -6.10 -4.43 17.00
N GLU A 133 -6.04 -3.12 16.70
CA GLU A 133 -6.50 -2.06 17.59
C GLU A 133 -8.03 -2.05 17.77
N LEU A 134 -8.82 -2.20 16.70
CA LEU A 134 -10.28 -2.28 16.81
C LEU A 134 -10.71 -3.51 17.61
N LYS A 135 -10.07 -4.64 17.34
CA LYS A 135 -10.31 -5.89 18.07
C LYS A 135 -9.92 -5.74 19.55
N ALA A 136 -8.77 -5.12 19.84
CA ALA A 136 -8.30 -4.88 21.20
C ALA A 136 -9.25 -3.97 21.98
N ARG A 137 -9.68 -2.84 21.38
CA ARG A 137 -10.65 -1.92 21.99
C ARG A 137 -12.00 -2.56 22.24
N ARG A 138 -12.46 -3.44 21.34
CA ARG A 138 -13.70 -4.22 21.57
C ARG A 138 -13.56 -5.17 22.75
N ILE A 139 -12.43 -5.88 22.83
CA ILE A 139 -12.12 -6.82 23.92
C ILE A 139 -12.00 -6.09 25.26
N GLU A 140 -11.30 -4.95 25.29
CA GLU A 140 -11.16 -4.09 26.46
C GLU A 140 -12.53 -3.66 27.02
N ARG A 141 -13.47 -3.39 26.12
CA ARG A 141 -14.86 -3.02 26.44
C ARG A 141 -15.80 -4.21 26.67
N GLN A 142 -15.27 -5.43 26.65
CA GLN A 142 -16.02 -6.67 26.84
C GLN A 142 -17.22 -6.85 25.90
N LEU A 143 -17.15 -6.27 24.69
CA LEU A 143 -18.20 -6.38 23.69
C LEU A 143 -17.97 -7.60 22.79
N SER A 144 -19.03 -8.35 22.51
CA SER A 144 -18.98 -9.41 21.49
C SER A 144 -19.13 -8.83 20.08
N GLN A 145 -18.63 -9.53 19.06
CA GLN A 145 -18.84 -9.13 17.65
C GLN A 145 -20.34 -9.05 17.31
N ALA A 146 -21.17 -9.89 17.92
CA ALA A 146 -22.62 -9.87 17.72
C ALA A 146 -23.27 -8.60 18.28
N GLN A 147 -22.86 -8.16 19.49
CA GLN A 147 -23.37 -6.93 20.10
C GLN A 147 -22.97 -5.67 19.33
N VAL A 148 -21.74 -5.64 18.81
CA VAL A 148 -21.31 -4.55 17.92
C VAL A 148 -22.13 -4.55 16.63
N ALA A 149 -22.33 -5.73 16.04
CA ALA A 149 -23.07 -5.87 14.79
C ALA A 149 -24.53 -5.44 14.93
N GLU A 150 -25.17 -5.77 16.07
CA GLU A 150 -26.52 -5.35 16.41
C GLU A 150 -26.64 -3.82 16.49
N LYS A 151 -25.73 -3.16 17.21
CA LYS A 151 -25.72 -1.69 17.32
C LYS A 151 -25.46 -1.00 15.97
N LEU A 152 -24.71 -1.64 15.08
CA LEU A 152 -24.42 -1.13 13.73
C LEU A 152 -25.43 -1.59 12.68
N GLY A 153 -26.47 -2.35 13.05
CA GLY A 153 -27.48 -2.87 12.12
C GLY A 153 -26.93 -3.77 11.01
N CYS A 154 -25.87 -4.54 11.30
CA CYS A 154 -25.19 -5.37 10.29
C CYS A 154 -25.01 -6.83 10.74
N ALA A 155 -24.62 -7.71 9.81
CA ALA A 155 -24.34 -9.11 10.13
C ALA A 155 -23.01 -9.25 10.88
N PRO A 156 -22.89 -10.13 11.91
CA PRO A 156 -21.66 -10.31 12.69
C PRO A 156 -20.41 -10.66 11.85
N ALA A 157 -20.59 -11.37 10.73
CA ALA A 157 -19.52 -11.66 9.79
C ALA A 157 -18.84 -10.40 9.24
N ARG A 158 -19.57 -9.28 9.08
CA ARG A 158 -19.02 -8.01 8.60
C ARG A 158 -18.06 -7.38 9.60
N ILE A 159 -18.33 -7.52 10.90
CA ILE A 159 -17.42 -7.07 11.97
C ILE A 159 -16.15 -7.93 11.95
N SER A 160 -16.28 -9.25 11.81
CA SER A 160 -15.13 -10.12 11.65
C SER A 160 -14.32 -9.79 10.40
N ASP A 161 -14.94 -9.44 9.27
CA ASP A 161 -14.24 -9.09 8.05
C ASP A 161 -13.43 -7.79 8.20
N ILE A 162 -13.94 -6.83 8.98
CA ILE A 162 -13.24 -5.59 9.34
C ILE A 162 -12.08 -5.90 10.29
N GLU A 163 -12.32 -6.68 11.35
CA GLU A 163 -11.33 -7.12 12.35
C GLU A 163 -10.30 -8.15 11.84
N THR A 164 -10.45 -8.65 10.62
CA THR A 164 -9.46 -9.53 9.98
C THR A 164 -8.88 -8.95 8.70
N GLY A 165 -9.32 -7.74 8.32
CA GLY A 165 -8.92 -7.08 7.08
C GLY A 165 -9.30 -7.84 5.81
N LYS A 166 -10.16 -8.86 5.89
CA LYS A 166 -10.60 -9.69 4.74
C LYS A 166 -11.35 -8.86 3.70
N ARG A 167 -12.10 -7.84 4.15
CA ARG A 167 -12.87 -6.96 3.26
C ARG A 167 -12.80 -5.49 3.72
N PRO A 168 -12.39 -4.56 2.85
CA PRO A 168 -12.41 -3.13 3.19
C PRO A 168 -13.86 -2.60 3.08
N LEU A 169 -14.51 -2.40 4.22
CA LEU A 169 -15.83 -1.78 4.34
C LEU A 169 -15.66 -0.43 5.06
N PRO A 170 -15.33 0.66 4.35
CA PRO A 170 -14.86 1.91 4.96
C PRO A 170 -15.95 2.62 5.78
N GLU A 171 -17.19 2.68 5.28
CA GLU A 171 -18.31 3.32 5.98
C GLU A 171 -18.65 2.60 7.29
N LEU A 172 -18.73 1.26 7.23
CA LEU A 172 -19.02 0.44 8.41
C LEU A 172 -17.87 0.46 9.42
N ARG A 173 -16.62 0.59 8.97
CA ARG A 173 -15.45 0.74 9.82
C ARG A 173 -15.47 2.07 10.58
N LEU A 174 -15.81 3.17 9.91
CA LEU A 174 -15.93 4.48 10.56
C LEU A 174 -17.03 4.47 11.63
N ALA A 175 -18.19 3.90 11.31
CA ALA A 175 -19.27 3.74 12.28
C ALA A 175 -18.85 2.86 13.47
N TYR A 176 -18.06 1.82 13.22
CA TYR A 176 -17.52 0.96 14.27
C TYR A 176 -16.51 1.71 15.17
N GLU A 177 -15.64 2.51 14.57
CA GLU A 177 -14.69 3.37 15.30
C GLU A 177 -15.39 4.40 16.19
N GLU A 178 -16.46 5.04 15.69
CA GLU A 178 -17.27 5.99 16.46
C GLU A 178 -18.01 5.32 17.61
N LEU A 179 -18.55 4.11 17.39
CA LEU A 179 -19.21 3.32 18.43
C LEU A 179 -18.24 2.93 19.55
N LEU A 180 -17.01 2.56 19.20
CA LEU A 180 -15.96 2.25 20.18
C LEU A 180 -15.34 3.49 20.84
N LYS A 181 -15.64 4.71 20.37
CA LYS A 181 -15.27 5.96 21.06
C LYS A 181 -16.36 6.44 22.00
N SER A 182 -17.61 6.10 21.73
CA SER A 182 -18.80 6.63 22.42
C SER A 182 -19.38 5.73 23.51
N ALA A 183 -19.08 4.42 23.48
CA ALA A 183 -19.45 3.50 24.57
C ALA A 183 -18.50 3.58 25.78
#